data_AF-A0A1B6CDE4-F1
#
_entry.id   AF-A0A1B6CDE4-F1
#
_cell.length_a   1.000
_cell.length_b   1.000
_cell.length_c   1.000
_cell.angle_alpha   90.00
_cell.angle_beta   90.00
_cell.angle_gamma   90.00
#
_symmetry.space_group_name_H-M   'P 1'
#
loop_
_entity.id
_entity.type
_entity.pdbx_description
1 polymer ?
#
loop_
_entity_poly.entity_id
_entity_poly.type
_entity_poly.pdbx_seq_one_letter_code
_entity_poly.pdbx_strand_id
1 'polypeptide(L)'
;MFKNVSKNALPVKYYNQKNSWISSDIFKEWFFKEFVPQTEQFLKSKNLPRKAILLLDNAMCHPDENELKDEEIRVLFLPPNVTSLCQSIDQGTLEAMKRNYRRTLLSSLIDAMDQGEDMVIKLRHLNLKDVAQSWESVGANTIAKSWKVLLQENEDSPSGENVQKETEPDNTSLLPLLQQVPGCENATEEDVNEWIAQDEQYEVTDEKIVNMTNGKGEDDDEEDMVVEESAKKVSHS
;
A
#
# COMPACT_ATOMS: atom_id res chain seq x y z
N MET A 1 11.48 -8.72 9.25
CA MET A 1 11.52 -7.33 9.77
C MET A 1 12.95 -6.81 9.67
N PHE A 2 13.15 -5.64 9.05
CA PHE A 2 14.43 -5.09 8.57
C PHE A 2 15.63 -5.30 9.53
N LYS A 3 16.43 -6.34 9.31
CA LYS A 3 17.69 -6.52 10.02
C LYS A 3 18.70 -5.55 9.41
N ASN A 4 19.32 -4.69 10.23
CA ASN A 4 20.39 -3.76 9.85
C ASN A 4 20.03 -2.58 8.93
N VAL A 5 18.76 -2.18 8.83
CA VAL A 5 18.37 -0.93 8.13
C VAL A 5 18.02 0.15 9.15
N SER A 6 18.66 1.31 9.04
CA SER A 6 18.31 2.49 9.85
C SER A 6 16.87 2.90 9.56
N LYS A 7 16.05 3.10 10.61
CA LYS A 7 14.65 3.55 10.46
C LYS A 7 14.55 4.90 9.74
N ASN A 8 15.57 5.75 9.86
CA ASN A 8 15.63 7.05 9.19
C ASN A 8 16.04 6.94 7.71
N ALA A 9 16.52 5.78 7.26
CA ALA A 9 16.84 5.51 5.86
C ALA A 9 15.69 4.85 5.10
N LEU A 10 14.54 4.62 5.76
CA LEU A 10 13.33 4.14 5.12
C LEU A 10 12.63 5.30 4.40
N PRO A 11 12.05 5.06 3.22
CA PRO A 11 11.29 6.08 2.49
C PRO A 11 9.96 6.43 3.16
N VAL A 12 9.56 5.67 4.19
CA VAL A 12 8.32 5.87 4.94
C VAL A 12 8.59 5.78 6.44
N LYS A 13 7.73 6.41 7.24
CA LYS A 13 7.76 6.32 8.70
C LYS A 13 7.21 4.99 9.14
N TYR A 14 8.06 4.16 9.75
CA TYR A 14 7.70 2.82 10.17
C TYR A 14 7.62 2.71 11.70
N TYR A 15 6.44 2.29 12.18
CA TYR A 15 6.17 1.99 13.58
C TYR A 15 6.06 0.48 13.74
N ASN A 16 6.87 -0.10 14.64
CA ASN A 16 6.83 -1.54 14.91
C ASN A 16 5.84 -1.81 16.04
N GLN A 17 4.95 -2.76 15.84
CA GLN A 17 3.96 -3.19 16.83
C GLN A 17 3.67 -4.69 16.66
N LYS A 18 3.28 -5.34 17.76
CA LYS A 18 2.97 -6.78 17.78
C LYS A 18 1.62 -7.10 17.14
N ASN A 19 0.70 -6.14 17.14
CA ASN A 19 -0.64 -6.31 16.58
C ASN A 19 -0.67 -5.77 15.14
N SER A 20 -1.52 -6.35 14.30
CA SER A 20 -1.66 -5.93 12.89
C SER A 20 -2.28 -4.54 12.71
N TRP A 21 -2.88 -3.95 13.76
CA TRP A 21 -3.54 -2.65 13.74
C TRP A 21 -2.67 -1.54 14.30
N ILE A 22 -2.65 -0.37 13.66
CA ILE A 22 -2.16 0.87 14.29
C ILE A 22 -2.95 1.13 15.58
N SER A 23 -2.26 1.48 16.66
CA SER A 23 -2.94 1.94 17.87
C SER A 23 -3.31 3.41 17.73
N SER A 24 -4.36 3.84 18.45
CA SER A 24 -4.77 5.24 18.50
C SER A 24 -3.63 6.17 18.94
N ASP A 25 -2.77 5.71 19.87
CA ASP A 25 -1.58 6.46 20.30
C ASP A 25 -0.57 6.66 19.16
N ILE A 26 -0.29 5.61 18.39
CA ILE A 26 0.62 5.70 17.23
C ILE A 26 0.03 6.61 16.16
N PHE A 27 -1.27 6.49 15.88
CA PHE A 27 -1.95 7.35 14.91
C PHE A 27 -1.88 8.82 15.33
N LYS A 28 -2.18 9.11 16.61
CA LYS A 28 -2.10 10.46 17.18
C LYS A 28 -0.69 11.02 17.10
N GLU A 29 0.32 10.21 17.44
CA GLU A 29 1.71 10.61 17.31
C GLU A 29 2.07 10.94 15.85
N TRP A 30 1.69 10.09 14.90
CA TRP A 30 1.89 10.33 13.47
C TRP A 30 1.19 11.61 13.01
N PHE A 31 -0.05 11.85 13.44
CA PHE A 31 -0.80 13.05 13.06
C PHE A 31 -0.06 14.33 13.45
N PHE A 32 0.35 14.46 14.71
CA PHE A 32 0.99 15.69 15.20
C PHE A 32 2.46 15.82 14.78
N LYS A 33 3.22 14.72 14.72
CA LYS A 33 4.67 14.78 14.44
C LYS A 33 5.01 14.70 12.96
N GLU A 34 4.14 14.14 12.13
CA GLU A 34 4.42 13.90 10.71
C GLU A 34 3.40 14.61 9.81
N PHE A 35 2.11 14.32 9.96
CA PHE A 35 1.08 14.85 9.05
C PHE A 35 0.96 16.38 9.13
N VAL A 36 0.82 16.95 10.33
CA VAL A 36 0.68 18.41 10.52
C VAL A 36 1.90 19.18 9.96
N PRO A 37 3.16 18.87 10.34
CA PRO A 37 4.33 19.58 9.81
C PRO A 37 4.50 19.47 8.29
N GLN A 38 4.27 18.28 7.72
CA GLN A 38 4.38 18.08 6.27
C GLN A 38 3.28 18.85 5.51
N THR A 39 2.06 18.83 6.03
CA THR A 39 0.93 19.59 5.46
C THR A 39 1.20 21.10 5.51
N GLU A 40 1.70 21.62 6.62
CA GLU A 40 2.10 23.02 6.71
C GLU A 40 3.17 23.39 5.69
N GLN A 41 4.21 22.56 5.56
CA GLN A 41 5.29 22.80 4.61
C GLN A 41 4.75 22.85 3.18
N PHE A 42 3.85 21.92 2.83
CA PHE A 42 3.18 21.93 1.53
C PHE A 42 2.35 23.20 1.33
N LEU A 43 1.48 23.56 2.27
CA LEU A 43 0.64 24.76 2.18
C LEU A 43 1.48 26.03 2.03
N LYS A 44 2.56 26.17 2.82
CA LYS A 44 3.53 27.28 2.70
C LYS A 44 4.19 27.30 1.32
N SER A 45 4.62 26.16 0.80
CA SER A 45 5.24 26.06 -0.54
C SER A 45 4.30 26.46 -1.68
N LYS A 46 2.98 26.32 -1.47
CA LYS A 46 1.93 26.68 -2.42
C LYS A 46 1.31 28.06 -2.14
N ASN A 47 1.81 28.79 -1.15
CA ASN A 47 1.24 30.06 -0.67
C ASN A 47 -0.26 29.96 -0.34
N LEU A 48 -0.67 28.84 0.27
CA LEU A 48 -2.03 28.58 0.73
C LEU A 48 -2.17 28.89 2.23
N PRO A 49 -3.39 29.23 2.71
CA PRO A 49 -3.63 29.37 4.14
C PRO A 49 -3.37 28.05 4.86
N ARG A 50 -3.01 28.12 6.15
CA ARG A 50 -2.84 26.95 7.03
C ARG A 50 -4.19 26.30 7.36
N LYS A 51 -4.85 25.72 6.36
CA LYS A 51 -6.16 25.08 6.49
C LYS A 51 -6.19 23.80 5.68
N ALA A 52 -6.42 22.68 6.36
CA ALA A 52 -6.45 21.37 5.74
C ALA A 52 -7.40 20.42 6.49
N ILE A 53 -7.94 19.47 5.76
CA ILE A 53 -8.78 18.40 6.32
C ILE A 53 -8.17 17.07 5.92
N LEU A 54 -7.94 16.21 6.91
CA LEU A 54 -7.66 14.80 6.71
C LEU A 54 -8.98 14.03 6.82
N LEU A 55 -9.40 13.38 5.74
CA LEU A 55 -10.58 12.53 5.75
C LEU A 55 -10.19 11.10 6.08
N LEU A 56 -10.89 10.50 7.03
CA LEU A 56 -10.66 9.13 7.50
C LEU A 56 -11.96 8.31 7.48
N ASP A 57 -11.83 6.99 7.38
CA ASP A 57 -12.91 6.06 7.72
C ASP A 57 -13.13 5.96 9.24
N ASN A 58 -14.18 5.24 9.64
CA ASN A 58 -14.53 5.04 11.05
C ASN A 58 -13.80 3.84 11.67
N ALA A 59 -12.58 3.50 11.22
CA ALA A 59 -11.84 2.38 11.79
C ALA A 59 -11.59 2.58 13.30
N MET A 60 -11.72 1.49 14.08
CA MET A 60 -11.60 1.53 15.54
C MET A 60 -10.24 2.02 16.06
N CYS A 61 -9.20 1.98 15.21
CA CYS A 61 -7.88 2.46 15.54
C CYS A 61 -7.78 3.99 15.57
N HIS A 62 -8.71 4.71 14.95
CA HIS A 62 -8.66 6.16 14.85
C HIS A 62 -9.09 6.83 16.16
N PRO A 63 -8.26 7.74 16.72
CA PRO A 63 -8.69 8.61 17.83
C PRO A 63 -9.91 9.48 17.44
N ASP A 64 -10.62 9.98 18.43
CA ASP A 64 -11.74 10.90 18.20
C ASP A 64 -11.30 12.17 17.45
N GLU A 65 -12.17 12.75 16.61
CA GLU A 65 -11.84 13.96 15.82
C GLU A 65 -11.34 15.11 16.69
N ASN A 66 -11.88 15.24 17.91
CA ASN A 66 -11.50 16.31 18.83
C ASN A 66 -10.07 16.15 19.35
N GLU A 67 -9.50 14.94 19.26
CA GLU A 67 -8.12 14.65 19.61
C GLU A 67 -7.14 14.86 18.44
N LEU A 68 -7.65 14.98 17.21
CA LEU A 68 -6.89 15.08 15.97
C LEU A 68 -7.09 16.44 15.30
N LYS A 69 -6.78 17.49 16.06
CA LYS A 69 -6.91 18.87 15.62
C LYS A 69 -5.71 19.71 16.05
N ASP A 70 -5.17 20.44 15.08
CA ASP A 70 -4.20 21.49 15.28
C ASP A 70 -4.71 22.76 14.58
N GLU A 71 -5.40 23.60 15.33
CA GLU A 71 -6.08 24.81 14.84
C GLU A 71 -7.03 24.53 13.65
N GLU A 72 -6.63 24.91 12.43
CA GLU A 72 -7.37 24.77 11.17
C GLU A 72 -6.92 23.56 10.33
N ILE A 73 -5.98 22.76 10.84
CA ILE A 73 -5.65 21.43 10.32
C ILE A 73 -6.36 20.40 11.21
N ARG A 74 -7.33 19.67 10.65
CA ARG A 74 -8.17 18.77 11.45
C ARG A 74 -8.56 17.51 10.69
N VAL A 75 -9.02 16.51 11.44
CA VAL A 75 -9.66 15.31 10.90
C VAL A 75 -11.16 15.52 10.74
N LEU A 76 -11.75 14.90 9.71
CA LEU A 76 -13.18 14.61 9.65
C LEU A 76 -13.37 13.14 9.26
N PHE A 77 -14.32 12.47 9.89
CA PHE A 77 -14.70 11.11 9.52
C PHE A 77 -15.76 11.13 8.42
N LEU A 78 -15.63 10.19 7.49
CA LEU A 78 -16.69 9.88 6.53
C LEU A 78 -17.92 9.36 7.29
N PRO A 79 -19.13 9.53 6.75
CA PRO A 79 -20.30 8.85 7.28
C PRO A 79 -20.08 7.33 7.40
N PRO A 80 -20.72 6.66 8.38
CA PRO A 80 -20.65 5.19 8.45
C PRO A 80 -21.12 4.55 7.15
N ASN A 81 -20.48 3.44 6.76
CA ASN A 81 -20.82 2.62 5.59
C ASN A 81 -20.70 3.30 4.21
N VAL A 82 -20.00 4.44 4.09
CA VAL A 82 -19.73 5.07 2.78
C VAL A 82 -18.27 4.99 2.34
N THR A 83 -17.41 4.31 3.10
CA THR A 83 -15.97 4.17 2.80
C THR A 83 -15.74 3.70 1.37
N SER A 84 -16.30 2.55 0.98
CA SER A 84 -16.15 2.02 -0.39
C SER A 84 -16.69 2.94 -1.49
N LEU A 85 -17.65 3.81 -1.16
CA LEU A 85 -18.27 4.72 -2.13
C LEU A 85 -17.49 6.04 -2.29
N CYS A 86 -16.88 6.53 -1.21
CA CYS A 86 -16.45 7.92 -1.10
C CYS A 86 -14.96 8.07 -0.75
N GLN A 87 -14.30 7.01 -0.28
CA GLN A 87 -12.91 7.09 0.15
C GLN A 87 -11.98 7.20 -1.06
N SER A 88 -11.35 8.35 -1.21
CA SER A 88 -10.55 8.71 -2.39
C SER A 88 -9.33 7.81 -2.60
N ILE A 89 -8.80 7.15 -1.58
CA ILE A 89 -7.72 6.17 -1.76
C ILE A 89 -8.23 4.92 -2.49
N ASP A 90 -9.47 4.50 -2.19
CA ASP A 90 -10.12 3.32 -2.75
C ASP A 90 -10.72 3.61 -4.14
N GLN A 91 -10.86 4.89 -4.50
CA GLN A 91 -11.31 5.35 -5.83
C GLN A 91 -10.15 5.36 -6.85
N GLY A 92 -9.40 4.25 -6.94
CA GLY A 92 -8.40 3.99 -7.99
C GLY A 92 -6.95 4.40 -7.66
N THR A 93 -6.71 5.15 -6.59
CA THR A 93 -5.33 5.49 -6.17
C THR A 93 -4.58 4.25 -5.68
N LEU A 94 -5.21 3.46 -4.80
CA LEU A 94 -4.64 2.21 -4.30
C LEU A 94 -4.47 1.19 -5.42
N GLU A 95 -5.46 1.07 -6.32
CA GLU A 95 -5.39 0.16 -7.47
C GLU A 95 -4.20 0.52 -8.40
N ALA A 96 -4.04 1.81 -8.72
CA ALA A 96 -2.91 2.28 -9.52
C ALA A 96 -1.56 1.97 -8.86
N MET A 97 -1.45 2.16 -7.54
CA MET A 97 -0.26 1.82 -6.78
C MET A 97 0.05 0.30 -6.85
N LYS A 98 -0.95 -0.56 -6.58
CA LYS A 98 -0.80 -2.03 -6.62
C LYS A 98 -0.36 -2.49 -8.01
N ARG A 99 -0.93 -1.90 -9.05
CA ARG A 99 -0.57 -2.17 -10.45
C ARG A 99 0.87 -1.76 -10.76
N ASN A 100 1.28 -0.55 -10.35
CA ASN A 100 2.66 -0.09 -10.52
C ASN A 100 3.66 -1.01 -9.80
N TYR A 101 3.30 -1.48 -8.60
CA TYR A 101 4.08 -2.46 -7.85
C TYR A 101 4.22 -3.77 -8.60
N ARG A 102 3.11 -4.37 -9.06
CA ARG A 102 3.10 -5.61 -9.85
C ARG A 102 3.93 -5.50 -11.13
N ARG A 103 3.81 -4.38 -11.86
CA ARG A 103 4.62 -4.11 -13.06
C ARG A 103 6.11 -4.09 -12.76
N THR A 104 6.50 -3.35 -11.73
CA THR A 104 7.89 -3.19 -11.31
C THR A 104 8.48 -4.51 -10.83
N LEU A 105 7.68 -5.27 -10.08
CA LEU A 105 8.03 -6.62 -9.63
C LEU A 105 8.32 -7.55 -10.82
N LEU A 106 7.40 -7.65 -11.78
CA LEU A 106 7.60 -8.50 -12.96
C LEU A 106 8.84 -8.09 -13.75
N SER A 107 9.01 -6.79 -14.01
CA SER A 107 10.17 -6.27 -14.74
C SER A 107 11.47 -6.61 -14.00
N SER A 108 11.49 -6.42 -12.68
CA SER A 108 12.68 -6.71 -11.88
C SER A 108 12.98 -8.21 -11.74
N LEU A 109 11.98 -9.08 -11.87
CA LEU A 109 12.18 -10.54 -11.91
C LEU A 109 12.78 -10.97 -13.24
N ILE A 110 12.27 -10.44 -14.35
CA ILE A 110 12.79 -10.69 -15.70
C ILE A 110 14.25 -10.25 -15.79
N ASP A 111 14.56 -9.02 -15.33
CA ASP A 111 15.93 -8.51 -15.32
C ASP A 111 16.90 -9.38 -14.49
N ALA A 112 16.41 -9.93 -13.38
CA ALA A 112 17.19 -10.81 -12.50
C ALA A 112 17.46 -12.16 -13.21
N MET A 113 16.45 -12.73 -13.87
CA MET A 113 16.59 -13.96 -14.64
C MET A 113 17.57 -13.80 -15.81
N ASP A 114 17.51 -12.68 -16.53
CA ASP A 114 18.43 -12.37 -17.63
C ASP A 114 19.88 -12.25 -17.16
N GLN A 115 20.08 -11.89 -15.89
CA GLN A 115 21.38 -11.85 -15.22
C GLN A 115 21.78 -13.19 -14.59
N GLY A 116 20.95 -14.23 -14.70
CA GLY A 116 21.17 -15.55 -14.14
C GLY A 116 20.90 -15.66 -12.64
N GLU A 117 20.20 -14.70 -12.04
CA GLU A 117 19.75 -14.75 -10.65
C GLU A 117 18.47 -15.59 -10.52
N ASP A 118 18.35 -16.31 -9.42
CA ASP A 118 17.17 -17.10 -9.10
C ASP A 118 16.01 -16.21 -8.63
N MET A 119 14.82 -16.41 -9.18
CA MET A 119 13.62 -15.62 -8.85
C MET A 119 13.27 -15.66 -7.36
N VAL A 120 13.44 -16.81 -6.69
CA VAL A 120 13.15 -16.97 -5.26
C VAL A 120 14.11 -16.12 -4.43
N ILE A 121 15.38 -16.04 -4.84
CA ILE A 121 16.35 -15.13 -4.21
C ILE A 121 15.90 -13.69 -4.40
N LYS A 122 15.51 -13.30 -5.61
CA LYS A 122 15.04 -11.94 -5.88
C LYS A 122 13.81 -11.55 -5.04
N LEU A 123 12.82 -12.44 -4.96
CA LEU A 123 11.61 -12.25 -4.14
C LEU A 123 11.93 -12.06 -2.65
N ARG A 124 12.95 -12.73 -2.12
CA ARG A 124 13.39 -12.56 -0.72
C ARG A 124 13.97 -11.18 -0.42
N HIS A 125 14.38 -10.43 -1.44
CA HIS A 125 14.95 -9.08 -1.28
C HIS A 125 13.90 -7.97 -1.38
N LEU A 126 12.65 -8.31 -1.75
CA LEU A 126 11.55 -7.35 -1.74
C LEU A 126 11.33 -6.77 -0.36
N ASN A 127 11.12 -5.46 -0.32
CA ASN A 127 11.03 -4.72 0.91
C ASN A 127 10.18 -3.44 0.72
N LEU A 128 10.05 -2.66 1.78
CA LEU A 128 9.19 -1.48 1.81
C LEU A 128 9.61 -0.37 0.82
N LYS A 129 10.85 -0.40 0.30
CA LYS A 129 11.27 0.52 -0.75
C LYS A 129 10.55 0.27 -2.06
N ASP A 130 10.32 -0.99 -2.42
CA ASP A 130 9.63 -1.35 -3.67
C ASP A 130 8.17 -0.85 -3.63
N VAL A 131 7.54 -0.95 -2.46
CA VAL A 131 6.20 -0.41 -2.18
C VAL A 131 6.20 1.12 -2.27
N ALA A 132 7.16 1.80 -1.62
CA ALA A 132 7.24 3.26 -1.65
C ALA A 132 7.50 3.82 -3.06
N GLN A 133 8.37 3.18 -3.85
CA GLN A 133 8.61 3.54 -5.24
C GLN A 133 7.35 3.40 -6.11
N SER A 134 6.52 2.40 -5.82
CA SER A 134 5.26 2.18 -6.52
C SER A 134 4.25 3.29 -6.21
N TRP A 135 4.24 3.80 -4.97
CA TRP A 135 3.47 4.98 -4.57
C TRP A 135 3.96 6.26 -5.27
N GLU A 136 5.27 6.48 -5.33
CA GLU A 136 5.86 7.63 -6.02
C GLU A 136 5.54 7.66 -7.53
N SER A 137 5.28 6.49 -8.11
CA SER A 137 4.88 6.33 -9.51
C SER A 137 3.40 6.61 -9.77
N VAL A 138 2.58 6.82 -8.72
CA VAL A 138 1.18 7.22 -8.88
C VAL A 138 1.11 8.66 -9.37
N GLY A 139 0.52 8.86 -10.55
CA GLY A 139 0.41 10.18 -11.16
C GLY A 139 -0.53 11.12 -10.39
N ALA A 140 -0.18 12.41 -10.36
CA ALA A 140 -1.02 13.45 -9.73
C ALA A 140 -2.45 13.50 -10.31
N ASN A 141 -2.61 13.19 -11.60
CA ASN A 141 -3.92 13.11 -12.25
C ASN A 141 -4.78 11.97 -11.70
N THR A 142 -4.19 10.82 -11.37
CA THR A 142 -4.89 9.69 -10.76
C THR A 142 -5.42 10.09 -9.39
N ILE A 143 -4.58 10.72 -8.59
CA ILE A 143 -4.97 11.25 -7.27
C ILE A 143 -6.10 12.27 -7.46
N ALA A 144 -5.92 13.29 -8.30
CA ALA A 144 -6.96 14.32 -8.51
C ALA A 144 -8.31 13.74 -8.97
N LYS A 145 -8.29 12.74 -9.87
CA LYS A 145 -9.51 12.04 -10.32
C LYS A 145 -10.21 11.30 -9.17
N SER A 146 -9.46 10.67 -8.27
CA SER A 146 -10.04 9.90 -7.16
C SER A 146 -10.81 10.77 -6.16
N TRP A 147 -10.53 12.07 -6.11
CA TRP A 147 -11.26 13.05 -5.30
C TRP A 147 -12.54 13.58 -5.96
N LYS A 148 -12.73 13.41 -7.27
CA LYS A 148 -13.87 14.01 -8.00
C LYS A 148 -15.22 13.50 -7.52
N VAL A 149 -15.31 12.20 -7.20
CA VAL A 149 -16.54 11.56 -6.69
C VAL A 149 -17.00 12.24 -5.40
N LEU A 150 -16.06 12.50 -4.50
CA LEU A 150 -16.35 13.13 -3.22
C LEU A 150 -16.63 14.63 -3.35
N LEU A 151 -15.89 15.34 -4.20
CA LEU A 151 -16.00 16.79 -4.37
C LEU A 151 -17.20 17.21 -5.23
N GLN A 152 -17.91 16.26 -5.85
CA GLN A 152 -19.07 16.52 -6.71
C GLN A 152 -18.78 17.57 -7.79
N GLU A 153 -17.56 17.56 -8.34
CA GLU A 153 -17.18 18.45 -9.44
C GLU A 153 -17.96 18.04 -10.69
N ASN A 154 -19.10 18.69 -10.95
CA ASN A 154 -19.80 18.62 -12.22
C ASN A 154 -18.86 19.11 -13.34
N GLU A 155 -18.98 18.55 -14.54
CA GLU A 155 -18.17 18.86 -15.73
C GLU A 155 -18.23 20.35 -16.21
N ASP A 156 -18.93 21.22 -15.48
CA ASP A 156 -19.17 22.62 -15.85
C ASP A 156 -18.07 23.62 -15.38
N SER A 157 -16.95 23.15 -14.82
CA SER A 157 -15.79 24.03 -14.56
C SER A 157 -15.01 24.31 -15.86
N PRO A 158 -14.86 25.59 -16.28
CA PRO A 158 -14.14 25.96 -17.48
C PRO A 158 -12.64 26.03 -17.19
N SER A 159 -12.04 24.92 -16.81
CA SER A 159 -10.58 24.74 -16.84
C SER A 159 -10.27 23.74 -17.93
N GLY A 160 -10.06 24.28 -19.14
CA GLY A 160 -9.70 23.52 -20.31
C GLY A 160 -8.33 22.89 -20.15
N GLU A 161 -8.32 21.62 -19.78
CA GLU A 161 -7.37 20.66 -20.31
C GLU A 161 -8.20 19.48 -20.81
N ASN A 162 -7.95 19.07 -22.05
CA ASN A 162 -8.55 17.89 -22.67
C ASN A 162 -8.34 16.70 -21.72
N VAL A 163 -9.32 16.40 -20.88
CA VAL A 163 -9.34 15.15 -20.14
C VAL A 163 -9.61 14.09 -21.19
N GLN A 164 -8.53 13.55 -21.76
CA GLN A 164 -8.60 12.28 -22.44
C GLN A 164 -9.33 11.34 -21.49
N LYS A 165 -10.48 10.83 -21.94
CA LYS A 165 -11.04 9.58 -21.44
C LYS A 165 -10.02 8.51 -21.78
N GLU A 166 -8.94 8.45 -21.02
CA GLU A 166 -8.20 7.21 -20.90
C GLU A 166 -9.05 6.30 -20.04
N THR A 167 -9.48 5.28 -20.76
CA THR A 167 -10.16 4.04 -20.44
C THR A 167 -9.61 3.37 -19.19
N GLU A 168 -10.34 2.33 -18.77
CA GLU A 168 -9.86 1.20 -17.98
C GLU A 168 -8.33 1.12 -17.93
N PRO A 169 -7.76 1.02 -16.73
CA PRO A 169 -6.33 1.08 -16.57
C PRO A 169 -5.69 0.00 -17.47
N ASP A 170 -4.74 0.43 -18.31
CA ASP A 170 -4.20 -0.38 -19.43
C ASP A 170 -3.41 -1.61 -18.93
N ASN A 171 -4.15 -2.72 -18.79
CA ASN A 171 -3.62 -4.04 -18.45
C ASN A 171 -2.83 -4.68 -19.60
N THR A 172 -3.03 -4.20 -20.84
CA THR A 172 -2.33 -4.72 -22.03
C THR A 172 -0.82 -4.56 -21.89
N SER A 173 -0.36 -3.59 -21.11
CA SER A 173 1.06 -3.38 -20.82
C SER A 173 1.72 -4.45 -19.92
N LEU A 174 0.94 -5.28 -19.20
CA LEU A 174 1.43 -6.31 -18.27
C LEU A 174 1.53 -7.70 -18.89
N LEU A 175 0.62 -8.03 -19.81
CA LEU A 175 0.59 -9.34 -20.47
C LEU A 175 1.94 -9.73 -21.10
N PRO A 176 2.64 -8.85 -21.85
CA PRO A 176 3.93 -9.18 -22.43
C PRO A 176 5.02 -9.45 -21.38
N LEU A 177 4.92 -8.83 -20.19
CA LEU A 177 5.86 -9.09 -19.10
C LEU A 177 5.56 -10.46 -18.47
N LEU A 178 4.29 -10.75 -18.22
CA LEU A 178 3.87 -12.02 -17.63
C LEU A 178 4.27 -13.22 -18.51
N GLN A 179 4.12 -13.10 -19.83
CA GLN A 179 4.51 -14.15 -20.79
C GLN A 179 6.02 -14.41 -20.87
N GLN A 180 6.86 -13.53 -20.32
CA GLN A 180 8.31 -13.76 -20.22
C GLN A 180 8.69 -14.58 -18.98
N VAL A 181 7.76 -14.73 -18.02
CA VAL A 181 7.99 -15.54 -16.82
C VAL A 181 7.86 -17.03 -17.17
N PRO A 182 8.81 -17.90 -16.78
CA PRO A 182 8.76 -19.32 -17.10
C PRO A 182 7.52 -19.97 -16.49
N GLY A 183 6.75 -20.69 -17.30
CA GLY A 183 5.47 -21.29 -16.92
C GLY A 183 4.24 -20.40 -17.14
N CYS A 184 4.44 -19.14 -17.58
CA CYS A 184 3.37 -18.19 -17.89
C CYS A 184 3.30 -17.83 -19.39
N GLU A 185 3.96 -18.60 -20.27
CA GLU A 185 4.11 -18.27 -21.69
C GLU A 185 2.76 -18.19 -22.43
N ASN A 186 1.77 -18.94 -21.96
CA ASN A 186 0.41 -18.97 -22.53
C ASN A 186 -0.59 -18.11 -21.76
N ALA A 187 -0.12 -17.23 -20.86
CA ALA A 187 -0.99 -16.32 -20.13
C ALA A 187 -1.80 -15.46 -21.10
N THR A 188 -3.02 -15.14 -20.69
CA THR A 188 -4.02 -14.38 -21.44
C THR A 188 -4.33 -13.06 -20.70
N GLU A 189 -5.10 -12.18 -21.35
CA GLU A 189 -5.59 -10.96 -20.69
C GLU A 189 -6.49 -11.28 -19.49
N GLU A 190 -7.21 -12.40 -19.54
CA GLU A 190 -8.06 -12.86 -18.43
C GLU A 190 -7.21 -13.25 -17.22
N ASP A 191 -6.09 -13.96 -17.42
CA ASP A 191 -5.15 -14.30 -16.35
C ASP A 191 -4.55 -13.05 -15.70
N VAL A 192 -4.23 -12.03 -16.49
CA VAL A 192 -3.73 -10.73 -15.98
C VAL A 192 -4.81 -10.03 -15.14
N ASN A 193 -6.04 -10.00 -15.62
CA ASN A 193 -7.16 -9.38 -14.90
C ASN A 193 -7.44 -10.11 -13.59
N GLU A 194 -7.46 -11.45 -13.60
CA GLU A 194 -7.65 -12.28 -12.41
C GLU A 194 -6.52 -12.05 -11.40
N TRP A 195 -5.27 -12.04 -11.85
CA TRP A 195 -4.12 -11.78 -10.99
C TRP A 195 -4.16 -10.37 -10.37
N ILE A 196 -4.66 -9.38 -11.10
CA ILE A 196 -4.80 -8.02 -10.58
C ILE A 196 -5.91 -7.94 -9.53
N ALA A 197 -7.03 -8.62 -9.78
CA ALA A 197 -8.20 -8.64 -8.90
C ALA A 197 -8.04 -9.55 -7.68
N GLN A 198 -7.00 -10.40 -7.63
CA GLN A 198 -6.81 -11.39 -6.57
C GLN A 198 -6.80 -10.78 -5.15
N ASP A 199 -6.35 -9.53 -4.98
CA ASP A 199 -6.32 -8.87 -3.67
C ASP A 199 -7.73 -8.59 -3.10
N GLU A 200 -8.74 -8.45 -3.96
CA GLU A 200 -10.13 -8.21 -3.54
C GLU A 200 -10.69 -9.40 -2.75
N GLN A 201 -10.18 -10.60 -3.01
CA GLN A 201 -10.57 -11.82 -2.30
C GLN A 201 -10.00 -11.90 -0.87
N TYR A 202 -8.96 -11.12 -0.59
CA TYR A 202 -8.29 -11.06 0.72
C TYR A 202 -8.56 -9.75 1.46
N GLU A 203 -9.52 -8.92 1.02
CA GLU A 203 -9.99 -7.79 1.81
C GLU A 203 -10.55 -8.31 3.15
N VAL A 204 -9.70 -8.30 4.16
CA VAL A 204 -10.13 -8.56 5.52
C VAL A 204 -10.79 -7.27 5.96
N THR A 205 -12.11 -7.28 6.01
CA THR A 205 -12.87 -6.14 6.52
C THR A 205 -12.39 -5.77 7.91
N ASP A 206 -12.45 -4.49 8.25
CA ASP A 206 -12.06 -4.00 9.58
C ASP A 206 -12.72 -4.82 10.69
N GLU A 207 -13.99 -5.20 10.50
CA GLU A 207 -14.76 -6.07 11.41
C GLU A 207 -14.17 -7.48 11.55
N LYS A 208 -13.71 -8.10 10.46
CA LYS A 208 -13.16 -9.46 10.46
C LYS A 208 -11.78 -9.50 11.14
N ILE A 209 -10.98 -8.44 11.06
CA ILE A 209 -9.70 -8.35 11.79
C ILE A 209 -9.92 -8.01 13.27
N VAL A 210 -10.90 -7.16 13.61
CA VAL A 210 -11.27 -6.87 15.03
C VAL A 210 -11.63 -8.16 15.78
N ASN A 211 -12.37 -9.05 15.13
CA ASN A 211 -12.70 -10.37 15.68
C ASN A 211 -11.46 -11.25 15.89
N MET A 212 -10.46 -11.17 15.01
CA MET A 212 -9.18 -11.90 15.18
C MET A 212 -8.35 -11.36 16.35
N THR A 213 -8.40 -10.05 16.62
CA THR A 213 -7.66 -9.44 17.75
C THR A 213 -8.34 -9.55 19.10
N ASN A 214 -9.67 -9.72 19.13
CA ASN A 214 -10.43 -9.92 20.37
C ASN A 214 -10.52 -11.40 20.80
N GLY A 215 -10.05 -12.33 19.95
CA GLY A 215 -9.82 -13.72 20.33
C GLY A 215 -8.65 -13.81 21.30
N LYS A 216 -8.90 -14.30 22.51
CA LYS A 216 -7.86 -14.61 23.50
C LYS A 216 -6.77 -15.46 22.84
N GLY A 217 -5.51 -15.12 23.12
CA GLY A 217 -4.37 -15.94 22.74
C GLY A 217 -4.61 -17.39 23.18
N GLU A 218 -4.68 -18.26 22.19
CA GLU A 218 -4.33 -19.66 22.37
C GLU A 218 -2.91 -19.78 21.84
N ASP A 219 -2.02 -20.15 22.76
CA ASP A 219 -0.62 -20.48 22.50
C ASP A 219 -0.56 -21.59 21.45
N ASP A 220 -0.09 -21.29 20.25
CA ASP A 220 0.49 -22.30 19.37
C ASP A 220 1.99 -22.31 19.63
N ASP A 221 2.42 -23.24 20.48
CA ASP A 221 3.80 -23.66 20.61
C ASP A 221 4.30 -24.11 19.23
N GLU A 222 5.12 -23.28 18.56
CA GLU A 222 5.94 -23.73 17.44
C GLU A 222 7.01 -24.68 18.00
N GLU A 223 6.75 -25.98 17.95
CA GLU A 223 7.78 -27.00 18.10
C GLU A 223 8.84 -26.80 16.99
N ASP A 224 10.02 -26.35 17.41
CA ASP A 224 11.24 -26.29 16.59
C ASP A 224 11.55 -27.68 16.01
N MET A 225 11.27 -27.88 14.71
CA MET A 225 11.83 -28.98 13.95
C MET A 225 13.33 -28.75 13.72
N VAL A 226 14.14 -29.24 14.65
CA VAL A 226 15.60 -29.38 14.46
C VAL A 226 15.84 -30.43 13.39
N VAL A 227 16.25 -30.00 12.20
CA VAL A 227 16.77 -30.89 11.16
C VAL A 227 18.24 -31.19 11.49
N GLU A 228 18.51 -32.37 12.04
CA GLU A 228 19.88 -32.86 12.26
C GLU A 228 20.59 -33.08 10.91
N GLU A 229 21.60 -32.26 10.63
CA GLU A 229 22.50 -32.42 9.50
C GLU A 229 23.53 -33.53 9.82
N SER A 230 23.35 -34.69 9.21
CA SER A 230 24.25 -35.84 9.37
C SER A 230 25.58 -35.59 8.66
N ALA A 231 26.59 -35.16 9.41
CA ALA A 231 27.96 -35.04 8.92
C ALA A 231 28.61 -36.42 8.74
N LYS A 232 28.78 -36.84 7.48
CA LYS A 232 29.68 -37.93 7.06
C LYS A 232 31.10 -37.67 7.60
N LYS A 233 31.58 -38.51 8.52
CA LYS A 233 33.02 -38.69 8.76
C LYS A 233 33.52 -39.90 7.98
N VAL A 234 34.36 -39.64 6.99
CA VAL A 234 35.18 -40.62 6.29
C VAL A 234 36.51 -40.77 7.03
N SER A 235 36.84 -42.02 7.39
CA SER A 235 38.15 -42.69 7.50
C SER A 235 39.31 -42.03 8.27
N HIS A 236 39.88 -42.76 9.25
CA HIS A 236 41.13 -43.52 9.00
C HIS A 236 41.58 -44.35 10.22
N SER A 237 42.05 -45.55 9.87
CA SER A 237 42.82 -46.58 10.63
C SER A 237 42.02 -47.54 11.51
#